data_AF-A0A842VZ05-F1
#
_entry.id   AF-A0A842VZ05-F1
#
_cell.length_a   1.000
_cell.length_b   1.000
_cell.length_c   1.000
_cell.angle_alpha   90.00
_cell.angle_beta   90.00
_cell.angle_gamma   90.00
#
_symmetry.space_group_name_H-M   'P 1'
#
loop_
_entity.id
_entity.type
_entity.pdbx_description
1 polymer ?
#
loop_
_entity_poly.entity_id
_entity_poly.type
_entity_poly.pdbx_seq_one_letter_code
_entity_poly.pdbx_strand_id
1 'polypeptide(L)'
;MPNENENQKKSTKSEVITQYFSKVKGWAIEEDVFHKELPPKKNIKYAFLLKYQIKKGNKPKVLCFFPEDKDYFILQAQTFIHPKHTPILLKTDEEKRWEFISELSKFATYNDLTYTYHLGGKPPLFFQINTQTYFDEASKGLFFKLFHRIARGNIFMTQMFQHIILESTKDINIDAKSIGISLDDKPKHSSLFNDEIIDKPHIVIIYDEEVKIREFPTQGSALAFMKEIEKENPDKKIQTAYIIDESDDLKKIDL
;
A
#
# COMPACT_ATOMS: atom_id res chain seq x y z
N MET A 1 10.34 39.15 16.72
CA MET A 1 10.20 39.51 15.30
C MET A 1 10.34 38.22 14.49
N PRO A 2 9.28 37.72 13.84
CA PRO A 2 9.42 36.55 12.96
C PRO A 2 10.33 36.90 11.78
N ASN A 3 11.29 36.01 11.50
CA ASN A 3 12.34 36.18 10.50
C ASN A 3 11.73 36.20 9.09
N GLU A 4 11.70 37.34 8.41
CA GLU A 4 11.22 37.46 7.01
C GLU A 4 11.95 36.51 6.04
N ASN A 5 13.18 36.11 6.38
CA ASN A 5 13.98 35.13 5.65
C ASN A 5 13.42 33.69 5.65
N GLU A 6 12.64 33.29 6.65
CA GLU A 6 12.03 31.94 6.68
C GLU A 6 10.85 31.84 5.71
N ASN A 7 10.09 32.93 5.54
CA ASN A 7 8.93 32.96 4.66
C ASN A 7 9.34 32.92 3.18
N GLN A 8 10.42 33.61 2.78
CA GLN A 8 10.92 33.55 1.40
C GLN A 8 11.45 32.16 1.02
N LYS A 9 12.21 31.50 1.90
CA LYS A 9 12.75 30.14 1.64
C LYS A 9 11.65 29.07 1.52
N LYS A 10 10.57 29.19 2.29
CA LYS A 10 9.41 28.27 2.19
C LYS A 10 8.65 28.43 0.87
N SER A 11 8.50 29.67 0.38
CA SER A 11 7.85 29.94 -0.91
C SER A 11 8.57 29.25 -2.07
N THR A 12 9.89 29.40 -2.15
CA THR A 12 10.68 28.83 -3.26
C THR A 12 10.66 27.30 -3.26
N LYS A 13 10.78 26.64 -2.10
CA LYS A 13 10.70 25.16 -2.02
C LYS A 13 9.33 24.64 -2.46
N SER A 14 8.26 25.32 -2.04
CA SER A 14 6.89 24.97 -2.41
C SER A 14 6.68 24.99 -3.92
N GLU A 15 7.23 25.99 -4.61
CA GLU A 15 7.18 26.11 -6.08
C GLU A 15 7.95 25.00 -6.78
N VAL A 16 9.16 24.68 -6.32
CA VAL A 16 9.97 23.58 -6.90
C VAL A 16 9.21 22.25 -6.81
N ILE A 17 8.64 21.93 -5.64
CA ILE A 17 7.87 20.70 -5.46
C ILE A 17 6.68 20.65 -6.44
N THR A 18 5.96 21.76 -6.64
CA THR A 18 4.83 21.84 -7.59
C THR A 18 5.28 21.57 -9.04
N GLN A 19 6.43 22.10 -9.44
CA GLN A 19 6.99 21.90 -10.78
C GLN A 19 7.34 20.42 -10.99
N TYR A 20 8.02 19.80 -10.02
CA TYR A 20 8.41 18.39 -10.11
C TYR A 20 7.20 17.46 -10.05
N PHE A 21 6.22 17.74 -9.19
CA PHE A 21 4.95 17.00 -9.18
C PHE A 21 4.29 17.02 -10.57
N SER A 22 4.13 18.20 -11.17
CA SER A 22 3.52 18.35 -12.49
C SER A 22 4.30 17.56 -13.56
N LYS A 23 5.63 17.61 -13.50
CA LYS A 23 6.53 16.90 -14.44
C LYS A 23 6.40 15.38 -14.32
N VAL A 24 6.51 14.84 -13.11
CA VAL A 24 6.45 13.39 -12.86
C VAL A 24 5.04 12.84 -13.13
N LYS A 25 4.00 13.59 -12.77
CA LYS A 25 2.61 13.26 -13.12
C LYS A 25 2.42 13.24 -14.64
N GLY A 26 2.96 14.23 -15.37
CA GLY A 26 2.95 14.26 -16.83
C GLY A 26 3.56 13.02 -17.46
N TRP A 27 4.74 12.61 -16.98
CA TRP A 27 5.39 11.37 -17.43
C TRP A 27 4.50 10.13 -17.22
N ALA A 28 3.85 10.04 -16.06
CA ALA A 28 2.97 8.92 -15.74
C ALA A 28 1.71 8.86 -16.63
N ILE A 29 1.16 10.02 -17.02
CA ILE A 29 0.02 10.12 -17.95
C ILE A 29 0.45 9.71 -19.36
N GLU A 30 1.61 10.19 -19.84
CA GLU A 30 2.14 9.88 -21.17
C GLU A 30 2.32 8.37 -21.40
N GLU A 31 2.72 7.63 -20.37
CA GLU A 31 2.94 6.18 -20.45
C GLU A 31 1.73 5.34 -19.99
N ASP A 32 0.55 5.96 -19.80
CA ASP A 32 -0.68 5.27 -19.36
C ASP A 32 -0.53 4.45 -18.07
N VAL A 33 0.29 4.94 -17.14
CA VAL A 33 0.47 4.34 -15.80
C VAL A 33 -0.15 5.18 -14.69
N PHE A 34 -0.50 6.43 -14.96
CA PHE A 34 -1.21 7.27 -14.01
C PHE A 34 -2.60 6.69 -13.73
N HIS A 35 -2.93 6.49 -12.46
CA HIS A 35 -4.24 6.01 -12.06
C HIS A 35 -5.07 7.12 -11.44
N LYS A 36 -4.56 7.74 -10.38
CA LYS A 36 -5.38 8.65 -9.56
C LYS A 36 -4.55 9.57 -8.70
N GLU A 37 -4.92 10.84 -8.61
CA GLU A 37 -4.36 11.77 -7.64
C GLU A 37 -5.00 11.58 -6.26
N LEU A 38 -4.20 11.67 -5.20
CA LEU A 38 -4.65 11.53 -3.83
C LEU A 38 -4.73 12.91 -3.15
N PRO A 39 -5.67 13.11 -2.22
CA PRO A 39 -5.75 14.36 -1.48
C PRO A 39 -4.47 14.59 -0.65
N PRO A 40 -4.06 15.85 -0.46
CA PRO A 40 -2.89 16.20 0.35
C PRO A 40 -3.06 15.75 1.81
N LYS A 41 -1.94 15.54 2.49
CA LYS A 41 -1.91 15.13 3.90
C LYS A 41 -0.84 15.86 4.69
N LYS A 42 -0.89 15.71 6.02
CA LYS A 42 0.18 16.17 6.90
C LYS A 42 1.52 15.63 6.42
N ASN A 43 2.47 16.54 6.15
CA ASN A 43 3.81 16.27 5.62
C ASN A 43 3.88 15.73 4.18
N ILE A 44 2.76 15.58 3.47
CA ILE A 44 2.69 15.13 2.07
C ILE A 44 1.89 16.13 1.26
N LYS A 45 2.61 16.93 0.47
CA LYS A 45 1.99 17.99 -0.33
C LYS A 45 1.27 17.45 -1.55
N TYR A 46 1.88 16.48 -2.24
CA TYR A 46 1.32 15.86 -3.43
C TYR A 46 1.51 14.35 -3.40
N ALA A 47 0.51 13.62 -3.87
CA ALA A 47 0.58 12.17 -4.03
C ALA A 47 -0.33 11.67 -5.15
N PHE A 48 0.05 10.59 -5.81
CA PHE A 48 -0.78 9.90 -6.79
C PHE A 48 -0.44 8.42 -6.88
N LEU A 49 -1.42 7.63 -7.33
CA LEU A 49 -1.31 6.22 -7.58
C LEU A 49 -0.91 5.96 -9.04
N LEU A 50 -0.03 4.98 -9.18
CA LEU A 50 0.40 4.39 -10.43
C LEU A 50 -0.12 2.97 -10.53
N LYS A 51 -0.53 2.57 -11.73
CA LYS A 51 -1.01 1.22 -12.04
C LYS A 51 0.03 0.49 -12.87
N TYR A 52 0.55 -0.62 -12.34
CA TYR A 52 1.42 -1.49 -13.12
C TYR A 52 0.59 -2.44 -13.98
N GLN A 53 0.83 -2.43 -15.29
CA GLN A 53 0.08 -3.25 -16.23
C GLN A 53 0.64 -4.68 -16.25
N ILE A 54 -0.11 -5.63 -15.67
CA ILE A 54 0.09 -7.06 -15.86
C ILE A 54 -1.10 -7.65 -16.64
N LYS A 55 -0.83 -8.67 -17.47
CA LYS A 55 -1.84 -9.30 -18.33
C LYS A 55 -2.91 -10.07 -17.55
N LYS A 56 -2.57 -10.58 -16.36
CA LYS A 56 -3.46 -11.37 -15.47
C LYS A 56 -3.07 -11.15 -14.01
N GLY A 57 -4.05 -11.20 -13.10
CA GLY A 57 -3.85 -11.10 -11.64
C GLY A 57 -4.06 -9.70 -11.07
N ASN A 58 -3.92 -9.57 -9.74
CA ASN A 58 -4.08 -8.29 -9.06
C ASN A 58 -2.93 -7.34 -9.43
N LYS A 59 -3.28 -6.15 -9.93
CA LYS A 59 -2.32 -5.18 -10.45
C LYS A 59 -1.73 -4.40 -9.27
N PRO A 60 -0.41 -4.50 -8.99
CA PRO A 60 0.17 -3.76 -7.88
C PRO A 60 0.02 -2.26 -8.12
N LYS A 61 -0.49 -1.56 -7.11
CA LYS A 61 -0.58 -0.10 -7.08
C LYS A 61 0.70 0.44 -6.44
N VAL A 62 1.36 1.37 -7.11
CA VAL A 62 2.55 2.06 -6.59
C VAL A 62 2.14 3.49 -6.24
N LEU A 63 2.40 3.89 -5.00
CA LEU A 63 2.20 5.26 -4.54
C LEU A 63 3.44 6.10 -4.89
N CYS A 64 3.23 7.20 -5.59
CA CYS A 64 4.23 8.26 -5.75
C CYS A 64 3.84 9.45 -4.88
N PHE A 65 4.74 9.95 -4.03
CA PHE A 65 4.44 11.10 -3.19
C PHE A 65 5.64 12.00 -2.93
N PHE A 66 5.35 13.26 -2.63
CA PHE A 66 6.28 14.36 -2.47
C PHE A 66 6.14 14.92 -1.05
N PRO A 67 7.10 14.61 -0.14
CA PRO A 67 7.08 15.18 1.19
C PRO A 67 7.26 16.71 1.15
N GLU A 68 6.55 17.43 2.01
CA GLU A 68 6.43 18.90 1.93
C GLU A 68 7.77 19.66 2.10
N ASP A 69 8.69 19.12 2.90
CA ASP A 69 9.97 19.75 3.22
C ASP A 69 11.19 19.10 2.55
N LYS A 70 10.96 18.23 1.57
CA LYS A 70 12.01 17.41 0.94
C LYS A 70 12.15 17.71 -0.55
N ASP A 71 13.36 17.54 -1.05
CA ASP A 71 13.78 17.74 -2.43
C ASP A 71 13.87 16.41 -3.20
N TYR A 72 13.03 15.45 -2.83
CA TYR A 72 12.91 14.16 -3.47
C TYR A 72 11.45 13.71 -3.50
N PHE A 73 11.14 12.75 -4.36
CA PHE A 73 9.89 12.00 -4.30
C PHE A 73 10.16 10.55 -3.93
N ILE A 74 9.14 9.89 -3.38
CA ILE A 74 9.19 8.48 -3.00
C ILE A 74 8.26 7.68 -3.92
N LEU A 75 8.72 6.49 -4.32
CA LEU A 75 7.90 5.44 -4.90
C LEU A 75 7.77 4.30 -3.90
N GLN A 76 6.54 3.91 -3.59
CA GLN A 76 6.23 2.93 -2.54
C GLN A 76 5.22 1.91 -3.04
N ALA A 77 5.46 0.63 -2.78
CA ALA A 77 4.48 -0.42 -2.91
C ALA A 77 4.29 -1.12 -1.56
N GLN A 78 3.05 -1.14 -1.10
CA GLN A 78 2.66 -1.76 0.17
C GLN A 78 1.62 -2.83 -0.11
N THR A 79 1.86 -4.03 0.41
CA THR A 79 0.93 -5.15 0.34
C THR A 79 0.40 -5.44 1.72
N PHE A 80 -0.91 -5.31 1.88
CA PHE A 80 -1.61 -5.76 3.07
C PHE A 80 -1.85 -7.26 2.98
N ILE A 81 -1.58 -7.97 4.07
CA ILE A 81 -1.93 -9.37 4.18
C ILE A 81 -3.45 -9.47 4.27
N HIS A 82 -4.04 -10.23 3.34
CA HIS A 82 -5.48 -10.43 3.30
C HIS A 82 -5.97 -11.03 4.63
N PRO A 83 -7.14 -10.62 5.17
CA PRO A 83 -7.65 -11.14 6.45
C PRO A 83 -7.70 -12.67 6.52
N LYS A 84 -8.04 -13.35 5.41
CA LYS A 84 -8.02 -14.83 5.31
C LYS A 84 -6.62 -15.44 5.52
N HIS A 85 -5.55 -14.71 5.23
CA HIS A 85 -4.16 -15.18 5.36
C HIS A 85 -3.52 -14.75 6.69
N THR A 86 -4.13 -13.81 7.42
CA THR A 86 -3.61 -13.32 8.70
C THR A 86 -3.49 -14.44 9.75
N PRO A 87 -4.50 -15.31 9.96
CA PRO A 87 -4.37 -16.41 10.92
C PRO A 87 -3.31 -17.43 10.51
N ILE A 88 -3.11 -17.64 9.21
CA ILE A 88 -2.07 -18.53 8.67
C ILE A 88 -0.71 -17.99 9.09
N LEU A 89 -0.40 -16.74 8.72
CA LEU A 89 0.85 -16.07 9.09
C LEU A 89 1.11 -16.07 10.60
N LEU A 90 0.09 -15.82 11.42
CA LEU A 90 0.25 -15.78 12.88
C LEU A 90 0.52 -17.16 13.49
N LYS A 91 -0.01 -18.24 12.86
CA LYS A 91 0.20 -19.64 13.27
C LYS A 91 1.44 -20.29 12.64
N THR A 92 1.98 -19.72 11.56
CA THR A 92 3.22 -20.19 10.92
C THR A 92 4.38 -20.16 11.90
N ASP A 93 5.21 -21.20 11.85
CA ASP A 93 6.42 -21.33 12.68
C ASP A 93 7.32 -20.10 12.56
N GLU A 94 7.98 -19.76 13.66
CA GLU A 94 8.84 -18.58 13.71
C GLU A 94 9.96 -18.63 12.67
N GLU A 95 10.54 -19.81 12.43
CA GLU A 95 11.58 -20.01 11.43
C GLU A 95 11.11 -19.65 10.02
N LYS A 96 9.89 -20.03 9.64
CA LYS A 96 9.33 -19.71 8.32
C LYS A 96 8.98 -18.22 8.18
N ARG A 97 8.55 -17.58 9.27
CA ARG A 97 8.38 -16.11 9.28
C ARG A 97 9.71 -15.40 9.12
N TRP A 98 10.75 -15.86 9.82
CA TRP A 98 12.11 -15.35 9.67
C TRP A 98 12.69 -15.59 8.30
N GLU A 99 12.41 -16.73 7.67
CA GLU A 99 12.79 -17.02 6.29
C GLU A 99 12.19 -15.98 5.34
N PHE A 100 10.90 -15.69 5.44
CA PHE A 100 10.26 -14.64 4.64
C PHE A 100 10.86 -13.25 4.87
N ILE A 101 11.11 -12.87 6.13
CA ILE A 101 11.71 -11.56 6.46
C ILE A 101 13.15 -11.46 5.94
N SER A 102 13.92 -12.54 6.06
CA SER A 102 15.29 -12.63 5.53
C SER A 102 15.30 -12.43 4.02
N GLU A 103 14.40 -13.08 3.30
CA GLU A 103 14.31 -12.95 1.85
C GLU A 103 13.84 -11.55 1.41
N LEU A 104 12.89 -10.94 2.14
CA LEU A 104 12.52 -9.53 1.94
C LEU A 104 13.74 -8.62 2.09
N SER A 105 14.53 -8.83 3.15
CA SER A 105 15.73 -8.04 3.41
C SER A 105 16.78 -8.22 2.32
N LYS A 106 17.07 -9.47 1.90
CA LYS A 106 18.02 -9.74 0.82
C LYS A 106 17.59 -9.06 -0.47
N PHE A 107 16.32 -9.25 -0.86
CA PHE A 107 15.78 -8.63 -2.06
C PHE A 107 15.92 -7.10 -2.02
N ALA A 108 15.55 -6.49 -0.90
CA ALA A 108 15.63 -5.04 -0.73
C ALA A 108 17.08 -4.54 -0.83
N THR A 109 18.03 -5.18 -0.13
CA THR A 109 19.45 -4.83 -0.17
C THR A 109 20.04 -4.95 -1.58
N TYR A 110 19.79 -6.05 -2.29
CA TYR A 110 20.32 -6.24 -3.64
C TYR A 110 19.75 -5.27 -4.68
N ASN A 111 18.57 -4.73 -4.43
CA ASN A 111 17.89 -3.81 -5.34
C ASN A 111 17.99 -2.34 -4.91
N ASP A 112 18.78 -2.04 -3.88
CA ASP A 112 18.90 -0.71 -3.29
C ASP A 112 17.52 -0.12 -2.95
N LEU A 113 16.74 -0.92 -2.23
CA LEU A 113 15.40 -0.58 -1.76
C LEU A 113 15.38 -0.52 -0.25
N THR A 114 14.52 0.34 0.24
CA THR A 114 14.14 0.43 1.63
C THR A 114 12.90 -0.42 1.86
N TYR A 115 12.75 -1.00 3.05
CA TYR A 115 11.61 -1.85 3.38
C TYR A 115 11.09 -1.64 4.80
N THR A 116 9.82 -1.95 5.00
CA THR A 116 9.15 -1.92 6.30
C THR A 116 8.14 -3.05 6.33
N TYR A 117 7.93 -3.65 7.51
CA TYR A 117 6.96 -4.72 7.67
C TYR A 117 6.32 -4.65 9.04
N HIS A 118 5.09 -5.15 9.12
CA HIS A 118 4.35 -5.37 10.36
C HIS A 118 3.68 -6.74 10.24
N LEU A 119 4.33 -7.79 10.75
CA LEU A 119 3.96 -9.20 10.51
C LEU A 119 3.68 -10.00 11.79
N GLY A 120 3.95 -9.43 12.97
CA GLY A 120 3.83 -10.12 14.27
C GLY A 120 2.93 -9.41 15.28
N GLY A 121 2.09 -8.47 14.84
CA GLY A 121 1.26 -7.65 15.71
C GLY A 121 -0.23 -7.76 15.44
N LYS A 122 -1.00 -6.79 15.95
CA LYS A 122 -2.40 -6.63 15.56
C LYS A 122 -2.50 -6.20 14.10
N PRO A 123 -3.54 -6.65 13.35
CA PRO A 123 -3.82 -6.15 12.01
C PRO A 123 -3.94 -4.62 11.97
N PRO A 124 -3.69 -3.98 10.81
CA PRO A 124 -3.40 -4.62 9.52
C PRO A 124 -1.94 -5.06 9.41
N LEU A 125 -1.72 -6.32 9.05
CA LEU A 125 -0.38 -6.83 8.75
C LEU A 125 0.00 -6.46 7.32
N PHE A 126 1.25 -6.05 7.11
CA PHE A 126 1.72 -5.63 5.78
C PHE A 126 3.23 -5.82 5.63
N PHE A 127 3.66 -5.80 4.38
CA PHE A 127 5.04 -5.51 4.00
C PHE A 127 5.06 -4.40 2.95
N GLN A 128 6.14 -3.65 2.94
CA GLN A 128 6.31 -2.48 2.10
C GLN A 128 7.74 -2.40 1.60
N ILE A 129 7.89 -2.04 0.32
CA ILE A 129 9.16 -1.65 -0.27
C ILE A 129 9.03 -0.24 -0.83
N ASN A 130 10.09 0.53 -0.74
CA ASN A 130 10.14 1.90 -1.20
C ASN A 130 11.52 2.29 -1.72
N THR A 131 11.55 3.30 -2.57
CA THR A 131 12.75 3.94 -3.11
C THR A 131 12.48 5.42 -3.25
N GLN A 132 13.53 6.23 -3.28
CA GLN A 132 13.43 7.67 -3.40
C GLN A 132 14.33 8.20 -4.50
N THR A 133 14.01 9.37 -5.03
CA THR A 133 14.82 10.04 -6.06
C THR A 133 14.81 11.53 -5.83
N TYR A 134 16.01 12.12 -5.71
CA TYR A 134 16.19 13.55 -5.59
C TYR A 134 15.84 14.27 -6.90
N PHE A 135 15.36 15.50 -6.78
CA PHE A 135 14.84 16.27 -7.91
C PHE A 135 15.91 16.58 -8.97
N ASP A 136 17.17 16.77 -8.57
CA ASP A 136 18.30 17.00 -9.47
C ASP A 136 18.66 15.78 -10.33
N GLU A 137 18.42 14.57 -9.83
CA GLU A 137 18.62 13.31 -10.56
C GLU A 137 17.37 12.84 -11.33
N ALA A 138 16.21 13.44 -11.03
CA ALA A 138 14.93 12.99 -11.54
C ALA A 138 14.81 13.16 -13.08
N SER A 139 14.73 12.03 -13.77
CA SER A 139 14.44 11.93 -15.20
C SER A 139 13.31 10.95 -15.47
N LYS A 140 12.64 11.07 -16.61
CA LYS A 140 11.58 10.15 -17.04
C LYS A 140 12.08 8.69 -17.04
N GLY A 141 13.27 8.45 -17.58
CA GLY A 141 13.88 7.12 -17.62
C GLY A 141 14.16 6.54 -16.23
N LEU A 142 14.72 7.33 -15.31
CA LEU A 142 14.97 6.89 -13.93
C LEU A 142 13.65 6.61 -13.19
N PHE A 143 12.66 7.49 -13.33
CA PHE A 143 11.33 7.30 -12.75
C PHE A 143 10.71 5.96 -13.16
N PHE A 144 10.68 5.63 -14.45
CA PHE A 144 10.12 4.35 -14.91
C PHE A 144 10.96 3.13 -14.52
N LYS A 145 12.29 3.27 -14.49
CA LYS A 145 13.18 2.21 -13.98
C LYS A 145 12.84 1.86 -12.53
N LEU A 146 12.65 2.87 -11.68
CA LEU A 146 12.32 2.70 -10.27
C LEU A 146 10.88 2.23 -10.06
N PHE A 147 9.93 2.76 -10.82
CA PHE A 147 8.54 2.30 -10.82
C PHE A 147 8.44 0.80 -11.13
N HIS A 148 9.10 0.35 -12.20
CA HIS A 148 9.14 -1.07 -12.56
C HIS A 148 9.85 -1.92 -11.52
N ARG A 149 10.95 -1.44 -10.93
CA ARG A 149 11.66 -2.13 -9.86
C ARG A 149 10.75 -2.35 -8.65
N ILE A 150 10.07 -1.31 -8.18
CA ILE A 150 9.14 -1.39 -7.04
C ILE A 150 7.94 -2.29 -7.37
N ALA A 151 7.30 -2.12 -8.53
CA ALA A 151 6.15 -2.94 -8.90
C ALA A 151 6.49 -4.44 -9.02
N ARG A 152 7.60 -4.77 -9.70
CA ARG A 152 8.07 -6.16 -9.83
C ARG A 152 8.54 -6.74 -8.50
N GLY A 153 9.22 -5.93 -7.68
CA GLY A 153 9.60 -6.33 -6.34
C GLY A 153 8.39 -6.66 -5.48
N ASN A 154 7.32 -5.89 -5.58
CA ASN A 154 6.09 -6.16 -4.84
C ASN A 154 5.42 -7.48 -5.27
N ILE A 155 5.40 -7.77 -6.59
CA ILE A 155 4.93 -9.06 -7.12
C ILE A 155 5.79 -10.20 -6.59
N PHE A 156 7.11 -10.07 -6.69
CA PHE A 156 8.06 -11.06 -6.19
C PHE A 156 7.84 -11.35 -4.71
N MET A 157 7.75 -10.31 -3.87
CA MET A 157 7.51 -10.47 -2.44
C MET A 157 6.16 -11.12 -2.12
N THR A 158 5.14 -10.84 -2.92
CA THR A 158 3.82 -11.50 -2.78
C THR A 158 3.92 -13.00 -3.10
N GLN A 159 4.66 -13.36 -4.15
CA GLN A 159 4.93 -14.76 -4.50
C GLN A 159 5.76 -15.46 -3.43
N MET A 160 6.76 -14.78 -2.86
CA MET A 160 7.54 -15.30 -1.75
C MET A 160 6.71 -15.54 -0.50
N PHE A 161 5.82 -14.61 -0.15
CA PHE A 161 4.89 -14.79 0.96
C PHE A 161 4.01 -16.02 0.73
N GLN A 162 3.48 -16.18 -0.48
CA GLN A 162 2.70 -17.35 -0.82
C GLN A 162 3.51 -18.64 -0.64
N HIS A 163 4.72 -18.71 -1.21
CA HIS A 163 5.55 -19.91 -1.17
C HIS A 163 6.03 -20.28 0.25
N ILE A 164 6.52 -19.30 1.01
CA ILE A 164 7.12 -19.54 2.33
C ILE A 164 6.05 -19.68 3.41
N ILE A 165 5.02 -18.81 3.40
CA ILE A 165 4.03 -18.73 4.47
C ILE A 165 2.78 -19.53 4.15
N LEU A 166 2.20 -19.39 2.96
CA LEU A 166 0.92 -20.05 2.65
C LEU A 166 1.09 -21.52 2.30
N GLU A 167 2.18 -21.90 1.64
CA GLU A 167 2.39 -23.30 1.26
C GLU A 167 2.98 -24.16 2.38
N SER A 168 3.72 -23.57 3.32
CA SER A 168 4.23 -24.28 4.51
C SER A 168 3.13 -24.76 5.46
N THR A 169 1.92 -24.24 5.31
CA THR A 169 0.78 -24.56 6.17
C THR A 169 -0.24 -25.50 5.52
N LYS A 170 0.06 -26.08 4.36
CA LYS A 170 -0.85 -27.03 3.67
C LYS A 170 -1.16 -28.29 4.50
N ASP A 171 -0.35 -28.56 5.52
CA ASP A 171 -0.55 -29.67 6.48
C ASP A 171 -1.16 -29.23 7.82
N ILE A 172 -1.43 -27.93 8.02
CA ILE A 172 -2.04 -27.42 9.26
C ILE A 172 -3.56 -27.44 9.10
N ASN A 173 -4.23 -28.28 9.89
CA ASN A 173 -5.69 -28.33 9.94
C ASN A 173 -6.22 -27.10 10.68
N ILE A 174 -6.45 -26.01 9.94
CA ILE A 174 -6.94 -24.75 10.52
C ILE A 174 -8.44 -24.88 10.76
N ASP A 175 -8.80 -25.28 11.98
CA ASP A 175 -10.19 -25.33 12.42
C ASP A 175 -10.75 -23.90 12.49
N ALA A 176 -11.51 -23.49 11.48
CA ALA A 176 -11.97 -22.11 11.30
C ALA A 176 -12.84 -21.60 12.46
N LYS A 177 -13.43 -22.51 13.25
CA LYS A 177 -14.14 -22.19 14.49
C LYS A 177 -13.24 -21.55 15.56
N SER A 178 -11.93 -21.82 15.56
CA SER A 178 -10.97 -21.26 16.53
C SER A 178 -10.65 -19.78 16.33
N ILE A 179 -11.12 -19.17 15.24
CA ILE A 179 -10.69 -17.84 14.77
C ILE A 179 -11.86 -16.83 14.70
N GLY A 180 -13.07 -17.22 15.14
CA GLY A 180 -14.23 -16.32 15.16
C GLY A 180 -14.72 -15.86 13.79
N ILE A 181 -14.34 -16.54 12.71
CA ILE A 181 -14.80 -16.26 11.35
C ILE A 181 -16.00 -17.19 11.06
N SER A 182 -17.19 -16.62 10.83
CA SER A 182 -18.36 -17.40 10.40
C SER A 182 -18.09 -18.04 9.04
N LEU A 183 -18.06 -19.38 8.99
CA LEU A 183 -17.99 -20.16 7.75
C LEU A 183 -19.40 -20.47 7.25
N ASP A 184 -20.10 -19.45 6.74
CA ASP A 184 -21.27 -19.72 5.88
C ASP A 184 -20.87 -19.91 4.42
N ASP A 185 -19.62 -19.63 4.05
CA ASP A 185 -19.06 -19.96 2.74
C ASP A 185 -18.16 -21.18 2.83
N LYS A 186 -18.75 -22.38 2.66
CA LYS A 186 -17.98 -23.59 2.37
C LYS A 186 -17.20 -23.39 1.07
N PRO A 187 -15.89 -23.70 1.01
CA PRO A 187 -15.16 -23.69 -0.25
C PRO A 187 -15.64 -24.87 -1.10
N LYS A 188 -16.44 -24.59 -2.13
CA LYS A 188 -16.65 -25.54 -3.23
C LYS A 188 -15.36 -25.56 -4.07
N HIS A 189 -14.62 -26.65 -3.93
CA HIS A 189 -13.66 -27.23 -4.88
C HIS A 189 -12.75 -26.28 -5.69
N SER A 190 -11.47 -26.28 -5.32
CA SER A 190 -10.32 -26.56 -6.19
C SER A 190 -10.35 -26.11 -7.66
N SER A 191 -10.48 -24.81 -7.91
CA SER A 191 -9.77 -24.20 -9.04
C SER A 191 -9.24 -22.83 -8.61
N LEU A 192 -7.96 -22.77 -8.24
CA LEU A 192 -7.23 -21.54 -7.90
C LEU A 192 -7.05 -20.58 -9.10
N PHE A 193 -7.86 -20.70 -10.15
CA PHE A 193 -7.67 -20.03 -11.44
C PHE A 193 -8.93 -19.39 -12.04
N ASN A 194 -10.06 -19.40 -11.34
CA ASN A 194 -11.23 -18.62 -11.76
C ASN A 194 -11.97 -18.14 -10.52
N ASP A 195 -11.41 -17.15 -9.83
CA ASP A 195 -12.28 -16.22 -9.12
C ASP A 195 -12.78 -15.25 -10.18
N GLU A 196 -14.10 -15.27 -10.43
CA GLU A 196 -14.79 -14.16 -11.07
C GLU A 196 -14.27 -12.87 -10.44
N ILE A 197 -13.80 -11.95 -11.28
CA ILE A 197 -13.37 -10.62 -10.85
C ILE A 197 -14.63 -9.91 -10.36
N ILE A 198 -14.93 -10.08 -9.08
CA ILE A 198 -15.77 -9.14 -8.36
C ILE A 198 -14.86 -7.93 -8.17
N ASP A 199 -15.09 -6.87 -8.95
CA ASP A 199 -14.47 -5.56 -8.75
C ASP A 199 -14.81 -5.12 -7.34
N LYS A 200 -13.88 -5.32 -6.40
CA LYS A 200 -14.10 -5.01 -4.99
C LYS A 200 -13.79 -3.53 -4.78
N PRO A 201 -14.67 -2.77 -4.10
CA PRO A 201 -14.40 -1.38 -3.79
C PRO A 201 -13.13 -1.25 -2.93
N HIS A 202 -12.24 -0.34 -3.29
CA HIS A 202 -11.03 -0.09 -2.51
C HIS A 202 -11.33 1.03 -1.51
N ILE A 203 -11.00 0.85 -0.23
CA ILE A 203 -11.28 1.90 0.76
C ILE A 203 -9.96 2.48 1.26
N VAL A 204 -9.76 3.75 0.93
CA VAL A 204 -8.61 4.52 1.37
C VAL A 204 -8.97 5.13 2.71
N ILE A 205 -8.31 4.67 3.77
CA ILE A 205 -8.55 5.21 5.11
C ILE A 205 -7.36 6.09 5.49
N ILE A 206 -7.67 7.30 5.93
CA ILE A 206 -6.71 8.34 6.24
C ILE A 206 -6.73 8.57 7.77
N TYR A 207 -5.62 8.27 8.43
CA TYR A 207 -5.40 8.54 9.86
C TYR A 207 -4.26 9.54 10.00
N ASP A 208 -4.45 10.64 10.72
CA ASP A 208 -3.42 11.65 11.06
C ASP A 208 -2.30 11.83 10.00
N GLU A 209 -1.16 11.14 10.17
CA GLU A 209 0.06 11.22 9.36
C GLU A 209 0.28 10.03 8.40
N GLU A 210 -0.58 9.01 8.41
CA GLU A 210 -0.42 7.79 7.61
C GLU A 210 -1.51 7.65 6.53
N VAL A 211 -1.11 7.24 5.32
CA VAL A 211 -2.01 6.74 4.28
C VAL A 211 -2.02 5.23 4.32
N LYS A 212 -3.16 4.62 4.67
CA LYS A 212 -3.35 3.18 4.54
C LYS A 212 -4.43 2.93 3.49
N ILE A 213 -4.05 2.31 2.38
CA ILE A 213 -4.96 1.89 1.32
C ILE A 213 -5.30 0.44 1.58
N ARG A 214 -6.54 0.13 1.94
CA ARG A 214 -6.92 -1.26 2.23
C ARG A 214 -8.11 -1.66 1.37
N GLU A 215 -8.00 -2.83 0.76
CA GLU A 215 -9.10 -3.43 0.03
C GLU A 215 -10.06 -4.07 1.03
N PHE A 216 -11.34 -3.76 0.88
CA PHE A 216 -12.39 -4.37 1.67
C PHE A 216 -13.39 -5.03 0.73
N PRO A 217 -13.87 -6.24 1.06
CA PRO A 217 -14.86 -6.92 0.22
C PRO A 217 -16.18 -6.16 0.15
N THR A 218 -16.52 -5.38 1.18
CA THR A 218 -17.76 -4.58 1.24
C THR A 218 -17.55 -3.28 2.01
N GLN A 219 -18.40 -2.27 1.75
CA GLN A 219 -18.48 -1.04 2.54
C GLN A 219 -18.73 -1.32 4.04
N GLY A 220 -19.57 -2.30 4.36
CA GLY A 220 -19.84 -2.71 5.74
C GLY A 220 -18.58 -3.21 6.46
N SER A 221 -17.73 -3.98 5.78
CA SER A 221 -16.48 -4.48 6.35
C SER A 221 -15.45 -3.36 6.60
N ALA A 222 -15.45 -2.30 5.80
CA ALA A 222 -14.62 -1.13 6.06
C ALA A 222 -15.14 -0.28 7.21
N LEU A 223 -16.46 -0.07 7.30
CA LEU A 223 -17.07 0.62 8.44
C LEU A 223 -16.80 -0.10 9.76
N ALA A 224 -16.89 -1.44 9.77
CA ALA A 224 -16.55 -2.25 10.94
C ALA A 224 -15.08 -2.07 11.35
N PHE A 225 -14.16 -2.08 10.38
CA PHE A 225 -12.73 -1.86 10.64
C PHE A 225 -12.43 -0.44 11.14
N MET A 226 -13.10 0.58 10.61
CA MET A 226 -12.96 1.96 11.07
C MET A 226 -13.39 2.10 12.55
N LYS A 227 -14.54 1.53 12.91
CA LYS A 227 -15.00 1.49 14.31
C LYS A 227 -14.05 0.72 15.23
N GLU A 228 -13.44 -0.34 14.73
CA GLU A 228 -12.44 -1.11 15.47
C GLU A 228 -11.18 -0.27 15.72
N ILE A 229 -10.70 0.48 14.73
CA ILE A 229 -9.54 1.38 14.92
C ILE A 229 -9.85 2.51 15.90
N GLU A 230 -11.02 3.14 15.83
CA GLU A 230 -11.42 4.18 16.80
C GLU A 230 -11.50 3.62 18.22
N LYS A 231 -11.99 2.39 18.39
CA LYS A 231 -12.01 1.72 19.68
C LYS A 231 -10.60 1.40 20.20
N GLU A 232 -9.70 1.02 19.32
CA GLU A 232 -8.31 0.66 19.68
C GLU A 232 -7.39 1.86 19.86
N ASN A 233 -7.71 3.00 19.25
CA ASN A 233 -6.93 4.23 19.31
C ASN A 233 -7.87 5.39 19.64
N PRO A 234 -8.43 5.47 20.86
CA PRO A 234 -9.42 6.49 21.21
C PRO A 234 -8.89 7.92 21.05
N ASP A 235 -7.56 8.09 21.11
CA ASP A 235 -6.88 9.37 20.92
C ASP A 235 -6.63 9.72 19.44
N LYS A 236 -6.78 8.78 18.51
CA LYS A 236 -6.59 8.99 17.06
C LYS A 236 -7.95 9.01 16.37
N LYS A 237 -8.42 10.20 16.00
CA LYS A 237 -9.64 10.34 15.22
C LYS A 237 -9.41 10.03 13.75
N ILE A 238 -10.31 9.23 13.17
CA ILE A 238 -10.40 9.11 11.72
C ILE A 238 -10.85 10.46 11.18
N GLN A 239 -9.97 11.16 10.48
CA GLN A 239 -10.27 12.50 9.98
C GLN A 239 -11.19 12.45 8.75
N THR A 240 -10.96 11.46 7.87
CA THR A 240 -11.78 11.22 6.68
C THR A 240 -11.51 9.82 6.15
N ALA A 241 -12.54 9.17 5.61
CA ALA A 241 -12.40 7.93 4.86
C ALA A 241 -13.03 8.09 3.47
N TYR A 242 -12.44 7.42 2.48
CA TYR A 242 -12.96 7.43 1.11
C TYR A 242 -13.12 6.00 0.57
N ILE A 243 -14.22 5.76 -0.13
CA ILE A 243 -14.41 4.57 -0.96
C ILE A 243 -14.04 4.96 -2.38
N ILE A 244 -13.20 4.14 -3.01
CA ILE A 244 -13.06 4.06 -4.45
C ILE A 244 -14.01 2.94 -4.88
N ASP A 245 -15.12 3.34 -5.48
CA ASP A 245 -16.10 2.39 -6.00
C ASP A 245 -15.71 1.86 -7.38
N GLU A 246 -16.60 1.07 -7.98
CA GLU A 246 -16.40 0.43 -9.28
C GLU A 246 -16.24 1.44 -10.44
N SER A 247 -16.68 2.70 -10.26
CA SER A 247 -16.45 3.76 -11.25
C SER A 247 -15.12 4.50 -11.06
N ASP A 248 -14.25 4.01 -10.18
CA ASP A 248 -13.00 4.66 -9.78
C ASP A 248 -13.23 6.05 -9.15
N ASP A 249 -14.43 6.37 -8.66
CA ASP A 249 -14.74 7.66 -8.01
C ASP A 249 -14.40 7.63 -6.51
N LEU A 250 -13.84 8.73 -5.98
CA LEU A 250 -13.69 8.89 -4.52
C LEU A 250 -15.02 9.36 -3.94
N LYS A 251 -15.71 8.48 -3.23
CA LYS A 251 -16.85 8.85 -2.39
C LYS A 251 -16.39 8.98 -0.95
N LYS A 252 -16.51 10.18 -0.39
CA LYS A 252 -16.27 10.42 1.03
C LYS A 252 -17.29 9.60 1.83
N ILE A 253 -16.82 8.89 2.85
CA ILE A 253 -17.68 8.23 3.83
C ILE A 253 -17.93 9.24 4.94
N ASP A 254 -19.20 9.54 5.20
CA ASP A 254 -19.59 10.23 6.42
C ASP A 254 -19.47 9.22 7.58
N LEU A 255 -18.55 9.52 8.51
CA LEU A 255 -18.20 8.69 9.66
C LEU A 255 -19.24 8.80 10.77
#